data_AF-A0AAE3R9I0-F1
#
_entry.id   AF-A0AAE3R9I0-F1
#
_cell.length_a   1.000
_cell.length_b   1.000
_cell.length_c   1.000
_cell.angle_alpha   90.00
_cell.angle_beta   90.00
_cell.angle_gamma   90.00
#
_symmetry.space_group_name_H-M   'P 1'
#
loop_
_entity.id
_entity.type
_entity.pdbx_description
1 polymer ?
#
loop_
_entity_poly.entity_id
_entity_poly.type
_entity_poly.pdbx_seq_one_letter_code
_entity_poly.pdbx_strand_id
1 'polypeptide(L)'
;MIFQKPGGVQETPTIANRQMNYEYAVKYTHKNFEVRYAIRPLDYLLEDYTAWQKKKKPGDIMLDPNTLYSSLLQVTILNISGGQLPDIAQFDSVAVRQEFNADWGATAFVEVGKEFGQSYKYCMVVALHKENYADAYIFYLSDTKEGFAELMDAAFYSLRFK
;
A
#
# COMPACT_ATOMS: atom_id res chain seq x y z
N MET A 1 0.77 14.37 -0.11
CA MET A 1 1.03 13.40 -1.20
C MET A 1 0.89 14.08 -2.55
N ILE A 2 1.57 13.52 -3.55
CA ILE A 2 1.47 13.88 -4.96
C ILE A 2 0.99 12.63 -5.70
N PHE A 3 -0.08 12.77 -6.48
CA PHE A 3 -0.55 11.74 -7.38
C PHE A 3 -0.40 12.20 -8.83
N GLN A 4 0.26 11.39 -9.66
CA GLN A 4 0.37 11.58 -11.09
C GLN A 4 -0.18 10.34 -11.78
N LYS A 5 -1.36 10.49 -12.41
CA LYS A 5 -1.99 9.39 -13.14
C LYS A 5 -1.03 8.81 -14.20
N PRO A 6 -0.83 7.49 -14.26
CA PRO A 6 0.03 6.90 -15.27
C PRO A 6 -0.51 7.14 -16.69
N GLY A 7 0.35 7.09 -17.69
CA GLY A 7 -0.06 7.13 -19.09
C GLY A 7 -0.71 5.82 -19.54
N GLY A 8 -1.64 5.87 -20.50
CA GLY A 8 -2.22 4.65 -21.09
C GLY A 8 -3.21 3.88 -20.21
N VAL A 9 -3.71 4.51 -19.15
CA VAL A 9 -4.73 3.93 -18.25
C VAL A 9 -6.03 4.73 -18.25
N GLN A 10 -7.10 4.07 -17.83
CA GLN A 10 -8.41 4.67 -17.56
C GLN A 10 -8.82 4.42 -16.11
N GLU A 11 -9.54 5.36 -15.52
CA GLU A 11 -10.10 5.20 -14.18
C GLU A 11 -11.16 4.10 -14.17
N THR A 12 -11.21 3.35 -13.08
CA THR A 12 -12.21 2.30 -12.87
C THR A 12 -12.81 2.46 -11.47
N PRO A 13 -14.11 2.12 -11.27
CA PRO A 13 -14.72 2.21 -9.95
C PRO A 13 -13.99 1.38 -8.89
N THR A 14 -13.99 1.89 -7.67
CA THR A 14 -13.58 1.10 -6.50
C THR A 14 -14.60 0.03 -6.19
N ILE A 15 -14.14 -1.16 -5.80
CA ILE A 15 -14.98 -2.30 -5.45
C ILE A 15 -14.91 -2.50 -3.94
N ALA A 16 -16.08 -2.42 -3.30
CA ALA A 16 -16.19 -2.67 -1.87
C ALA A 16 -15.75 -4.09 -1.54
N ASN A 17 -14.84 -4.22 -0.56
CA ASN A 17 -14.32 -5.51 -0.10
C ASN A 17 -13.90 -5.39 1.37
N ARG A 18 -13.86 -6.52 2.08
CA ARG A 18 -13.52 -6.60 3.51
C ARG A 18 -12.03 -6.85 3.76
N GLN A 19 -11.27 -7.17 2.71
CA GLN A 19 -9.86 -7.56 2.83
C GLN A 19 -8.94 -6.32 2.89
N MET A 20 -9.14 -5.37 1.97
CA MET A 20 -8.42 -4.09 1.92
C MET A 20 -9.18 -3.06 1.06
N ASN A 21 -9.73 -2.03 1.70
CA ASN A 21 -10.34 -0.90 0.98
C ASN A 21 -9.28 -0.10 0.22
N TYR A 22 -9.68 0.59 -0.84
CA TYR A 22 -8.80 1.47 -1.63
C TYR A 22 -9.61 2.64 -2.15
N GLU A 23 -8.97 3.80 -2.28
CA GLU A 23 -9.65 5.06 -2.59
C GLU A 23 -9.63 5.38 -4.09
N TYR A 24 -8.73 4.76 -4.86
CA TYR A 24 -8.60 5.03 -6.30
C TYR A 24 -8.09 3.81 -7.07
N ALA A 25 -8.55 3.64 -8.31
CA ALA A 25 -8.09 2.58 -9.19
C ALA A 25 -8.07 3.00 -10.67
N VAL A 26 -7.11 2.45 -11.41
CA VAL A 26 -6.95 2.61 -12.85
C VAL A 26 -6.67 1.27 -13.50
N LYS A 27 -7.10 1.10 -14.75
CA LYS A 27 -6.87 -0.09 -15.56
C LYS A 27 -6.21 0.27 -16.89
N TYR A 28 -5.27 -0.56 -17.34
CA TYR A 28 -4.66 -0.42 -18.66
C TYR A 28 -5.66 -0.77 -19.75
N THR A 29 -5.76 0.05 -20.80
CA THR A 29 -6.80 -0.10 -21.83
C THR A 29 -6.64 -1.34 -22.71
N HIS A 30 -5.41 -1.84 -22.85
CA HIS A 30 -5.06 -2.93 -23.76
C HIS A 30 -4.40 -4.13 -23.05
N LYS A 31 -4.40 -4.11 -21.71
CA LYS A 31 -3.75 -5.14 -20.88
C LYS A 31 -4.66 -5.46 -19.72
N ASN A 32 -4.73 -6.73 -19.31
CA ASN A 32 -5.48 -7.08 -18.11
C ASN A 32 -4.64 -6.77 -16.87
N PHE A 33 -4.50 -5.47 -16.58
CA PHE A 33 -3.67 -4.96 -15.49
C PHE A 33 -4.35 -3.78 -14.82
N GLU A 34 -4.52 -3.85 -13.50
CA GLU A 34 -5.17 -2.83 -12.70
C GLU A 34 -4.21 -2.35 -11.60
N VAL A 35 -4.24 -1.05 -11.32
CA VAL A 35 -3.49 -0.45 -10.24
C VAL A 35 -4.47 0.20 -9.28
N ARG A 36 -4.37 -0.16 -8.01
CA ARG A 36 -5.19 0.37 -6.92
C ARG A 36 -4.32 1.09 -5.92
N TYR A 37 -4.84 2.20 -5.40
CA TYR A 37 -4.14 3.04 -4.45
C TYR A 37 -4.95 3.15 -3.18
N ALA A 38 -4.29 2.89 -2.05
CA ALA A 38 -4.87 3.06 -0.73
C ALA A 38 -3.98 3.97 0.15
N ILE A 39 -4.60 4.84 0.93
CA ILE A 39 -3.95 5.81 1.80
C ILE A 39 -4.52 5.62 3.20
N ARG A 40 -3.64 5.55 4.20
CA ARG A 40 -4.00 5.48 5.61
C ARG A 40 -3.32 6.65 6.33
N PRO A 41 -3.99 7.81 6.40
CA PRO A 41 -3.50 8.94 7.18
C PRO A 41 -3.28 8.54 8.64
N LEU A 42 -2.21 9.07 9.25
CA LEU A 42 -1.90 8.82 10.66
C LEU A 42 -2.41 9.95 11.57
N ASP A 43 -2.97 11.02 11.01
CA ASP A 43 -3.42 12.23 11.72
C ASP A 43 -4.22 11.92 13.00
N TYR A 44 -5.36 11.25 12.88
CA TYR A 44 -6.20 10.93 14.04
C TYR A 44 -5.50 9.99 15.03
N LEU A 45 -4.74 9.01 14.53
CA LEU A 45 -4.01 8.07 15.39
C LEU A 45 -2.92 8.78 16.20
N LEU A 46 -2.25 9.77 15.60
CA LEU A 46 -1.21 10.57 16.24
C LEU A 46 -1.80 11.56 17.23
N GLU A 47 -2.96 12.15 16.92
CA GLU A 47 -3.71 12.99 17.86
C GLU A 47 -4.09 12.19 19.12
N ASP A 48 -4.66 11.00 18.93
CA ASP A 48 -5.04 10.10 20.03
C ASP A 48 -3.82 9.65 20.83
N TYR A 49 -2.75 9.24 20.15
CA TYR A 49 -1.49 8.84 20.79
C TYR A 49 -0.88 9.98 21.60
N THR A 50 -0.86 11.20 21.06
CA THR A 50 -0.35 12.40 21.76
C THR A 50 -1.21 12.75 22.98
N ALA A 51 -2.54 12.64 22.85
CA ALA A 51 -3.47 12.87 23.96
C ALA A 51 -3.30 11.81 25.06
N TRP A 52 -3.09 10.54 24.67
CA TRP A 52 -2.80 9.44 25.58
C TRP A 52 -1.47 9.63 26.31
N GLN A 53 -0.40 10.01 25.60
CA GLN A 53 0.93 10.24 26.19
C GLN A 53 0.91 11.27 27.32
N LYS A 54 0.05 12.30 27.22
CA LYS A 54 -0.11 13.34 28.27
C LYS A 54 -0.84 12.83 29.51
N LYS A 55 -1.61 11.73 29.41
CA LYS A 55 -2.48 11.19 30.47
C LYS A 55 -2.04 9.83 31.01
N LYS A 56 -1.07 9.18 30.36
CA LYS A 56 -0.64 7.82 30.69
C LYS A 56 -0.17 7.72 32.14
N LYS A 57 -0.50 6.60 32.78
CA LYS A 57 -0.04 6.23 34.12
C LYS A 57 1.12 5.24 34.02
N PRO A 58 1.93 5.09 35.09
CA PRO A 58 2.92 4.02 35.13
C PRO A 58 2.28 2.66 34.85
N GLY A 59 2.77 1.97 33.82
CA GLY A 59 2.24 0.68 33.37
C GLY A 59 1.32 0.74 32.14
N ASP A 60 0.82 1.92 31.75
CA ASP A 60 0.04 2.05 30.52
C ASP A 60 0.93 1.93 29.29
N ILE A 61 0.48 1.16 28.29
CA ILE A 61 1.17 0.98 27.00
C ILE A 61 0.20 1.26 25.86
N MET A 62 0.63 2.13 24.94
CA MET A 62 0.03 2.32 23.63
C MET A 62 1.18 2.33 22.62
N LEU A 63 0.99 1.63 21.51
CA LEU A 63 2.00 1.58 20.46
C LEU A 63 1.99 2.90 19.68
N ASP A 64 3.19 3.38 19.33
CA ASP A 64 3.34 4.56 18.48
C ASP A 64 2.83 4.23 17.07
N PRO A 65 1.85 4.99 16.53
CA PRO A 65 1.34 4.78 15.17
C PRO A 65 2.45 4.74 14.10
N ASN A 66 3.54 5.50 14.28
CA ASN A 66 4.68 5.52 13.35
C ASN A 66 5.49 4.21 13.34
N THR A 67 5.24 3.28 14.26
CA THR A 67 5.98 2.00 14.30
C THR A 67 5.18 0.83 13.72
N LEU A 68 3.91 1.06 13.37
CA LEU A 68 2.99 -0.01 12.98
C LEU A 68 3.06 -0.39 11.50
N TYR A 69 3.67 0.43 10.64
CA TYR A 69 3.64 0.29 9.17
C TYR A 69 4.04 -1.12 8.69
N SER A 70 5.07 -1.73 9.31
CA SER A 70 5.57 -3.05 8.90
C SER A 70 4.58 -4.16 9.26
N SER A 71 3.98 -4.10 10.46
CA SER A 71 2.92 -5.03 10.88
C SER A 71 1.64 -4.82 10.08
N LEU A 72 1.28 -3.58 9.76
CA LEU A 72 0.12 -3.27 8.93
C LEU A 72 0.29 -3.76 7.48
N LEU A 73 1.50 -3.72 6.92
CA LEU A 73 1.79 -4.38 5.64
C LEU A 73 1.58 -5.90 5.75
N GLN A 74 2.09 -6.57 6.79
CA GLN A 74 1.88 -8.01 6.96
C GLN A 74 0.39 -8.37 7.06
N VAL A 75 -0.39 -7.62 7.85
CA VAL A 75 -1.84 -7.79 7.95
C VAL A 75 -2.52 -7.57 6.59
N THR A 76 -2.11 -6.53 5.86
CA THR A 76 -2.62 -6.25 4.51
C THR A 76 -2.35 -7.43 3.58
N ILE A 77 -1.13 -7.95 3.57
CA ILE A 77 -0.71 -9.10 2.77
C ILE A 77 -1.55 -10.33 3.12
N LEU A 78 -1.66 -10.66 4.41
CA LEU A 78 -2.46 -11.80 4.89
C LEU A 78 -3.92 -11.67 4.46
N ASN A 79 -4.50 -10.47 4.56
CA ASN A 79 -5.87 -10.23 4.17
C ASN A 79 -6.06 -10.44 2.67
N ILE A 80 -5.24 -9.81 1.82
CA ILE A 80 -5.43 -9.86 0.36
C ILE A 80 -5.04 -11.21 -0.24
N SER A 81 -4.18 -11.99 0.41
CA SER A 81 -3.72 -13.30 -0.10
C SER A 81 -4.57 -14.48 0.36
N GLY A 82 -5.53 -14.25 1.27
CA GLY A 82 -6.28 -15.33 1.91
C GLY A 82 -5.46 -16.10 2.96
N GLY A 83 -4.55 -15.43 3.64
CA GLY A 83 -3.80 -15.96 4.79
C GLY A 83 -2.37 -16.39 4.50
N GLN A 84 -1.84 -16.12 3.30
CA GLN A 84 -0.45 -16.40 2.94
C GLN A 84 0.45 -15.18 3.22
N LEU A 85 1.62 -15.42 3.81
CA LEU A 85 2.62 -14.38 4.09
C LEU A 85 3.93 -14.73 3.37
N PRO A 86 4.10 -14.33 2.09
CA PRO A 86 5.37 -14.51 1.39
C PRO A 86 6.44 -13.57 1.95
N ASP A 87 7.67 -13.73 1.43
CA ASP A 87 8.78 -12.84 1.74
C ASP A 87 8.45 -11.39 1.38
N ILE A 88 8.79 -10.49 2.30
CA ILE A 88 8.64 -9.05 2.16
C ILE A 88 10.03 -8.47 1.88
N ALA A 89 10.22 -7.90 0.70
CA ALA A 89 11.46 -7.24 0.32
C ALA A 89 11.39 -5.76 0.71
N GLN A 90 12.22 -5.35 1.67
CA GLN A 90 12.35 -3.95 2.03
C GLN A 90 13.21 -3.20 1.00
N PHE A 91 12.82 -1.98 0.66
CA PHE A 91 13.63 -1.11 -0.20
C PHE A 91 14.82 -0.52 0.57
N ASP A 92 15.86 -0.16 -0.17
CA ASP A 92 16.94 0.63 0.39
C ASP A 92 16.42 1.98 0.90
N SER A 93 16.88 2.38 2.09
CA SER A 93 16.41 3.59 2.77
C SER A 93 16.76 4.88 2.03
N VAL A 94 17.87 4.91 1.29
CA VAL A 94 18.27 6.08 0.49
C VAL A 94 17.40 6.16 -0.75
N ALA A 95 17.21 5.03 -1.45
CA ALA A 95 16.36 4.96 -2.64
C ALA A 95 14.90 5.38 -2.32
N VAL A 96 14.30 4.84 -1.24
CA VAL A 96 12.91 5.14 -0.91
C VAL A 96 12.70 6.62 -0.57
N ARG A 97 13.68 7.25 0.08
CA ARG A 97 13.65 8.69 0.37
C ARG A 97 13.81 9.52 -0.90
N GLN A 98 14.70 9.14 -1.81
CA GLN A 98 14.93 9.90 -3.05
C GLN A 98 13.77 9.80 -4.03
N GLU A 99 13.20 8.61 -4.20
CA GLU A 99 12.19 8.35 -5.22
C GLU A 99 10.77 8.69 -4.75
N PHE A 100 10.46 8.41 -3.48
CA PHE A 100 9.10 8.51 -2.93
C PHE A 100 8.93 9.58 -1.86
N ASN A 101 10.03 10.22 -1.43
CA ASN A 101 10.08 11.02 -0.21
C ASN A 101 9.52 10.30 1.02
N ALA A 102 9.62 8.96 1.05
CA ALA A 102 9.17 8.14 2.17
C ALA A 102 10.32 7.90 3.16
N ASP A 103 9.98 7.51 4.38
CA ASP A 103 10.96 7.11 5.41
C ASP A 103 11.21 5.60 5.41
N TRP A 104 10.23 4.83 4.92
CA TRP A 104 10.34 3.39 4.74
C TRP A 104 9.49 2.92 3.56
N GLY A 105 9.88 1.81 2.94
CA GLY A 105 9.04 1.13 1.97
C GLY A 105 9.44 -0.32 1.76
N ALA A 106 8.48 -1.12 1.32
CA ALA A 106 8.68 -2.54 1.02
C ALA A 106 7.71 -3.02 -0.04
N THR A 107 7.99 -4.20 -0.57
CA THR A 107 7.13 -4.86 -1.55
C THR A 107 6.98 -6.34 -1.25
N ALA A 108 5.84 -6.90 -1.66
CA ALA A 108 5.59 -8.35 -1.65
C ALA A 108 4.78 -8.75 -2.88
N PHE A 109 4.96 -9.99 -3.33
CA PHE A 109 4.20 -10.58 -4.43
C PHE A 109 3.38 -11.77 -3.93
N VAL A 110 2.07 -11.75 -4.18
CA VAL A 110 1.11 -12.75 -3.68
C VAL A 110 0.22 -13.30 -4.79
N GLU A 111 -0.29 -14.52 -4.59
CA GLU A 111 -1.57 -14.89 -5.19
C GLU A 111 -2.68 -14.23 -4.37
N VAL A 112 -3.63 -13.59 -5.05
CA VAL A 112 -4.65 -12.76 -4.40
C VAL A 112 -5.93 -13.58 -4.18
N GLY A 113 -6.58 -13.39 -3.04
CA GLY A 113 -7.89 -13.95 -2.73
C GLY A 113 -8.98 -13.33 -3.59
N LYS A 114 -10.08 -14.06 -3.82
CA LYS A 114 -11.13 -13.68 -4.78
C LYS A 114 -11.82 -12.35 -4.47
N GLU A 115 -11.98 -11.97 -3.20
CA GLU A 115 -12.73 -10.76 -2.84
C GLU A 115 -11.94 -9.48 -3.16
N PHE A 116 -10.65 -9.43 -2.86
CA PHE A 116 -9.78 -8.34 -3.29
C PHE A 116 -9.42 -8.51 -4.76
N GLY A 117 -8.92 -9.67 -5.18
CA GLY A 117 -8.45 -9.93 -6.53
C GLY A 117 -9.50 -9.81 -7.63
N GLN A 118 -10.78 -10.09 -7.31
CA GLN A 118 -11.85 -10.16 -8.30
C GLN A 118 -11.52 -11.20 -9.38
N SER A 119 -11.30 -10.76 -10.63
CA SER A 119 -10.85 -11.63 -11.72
C SER A 119 -9.34 -11.88 -11.70
N TYR A 120 -8.56 -11.08 -10.97
CA TYR A 120 -7.10 -11.15 -10.93
C TYR A 120 -6.59 -12.28 -10.05
N LYS A 121 -5.45 -12.86 -10.46
CA LYS A 121 -4.80 -13.98 -9.74
C LYS A 121 -3.58 -13.54 -8.94
N TYR A 122 -2.86 -12.53 -9.41
CA TYR A 122 -1.61 -12.08 -8.82
C TYR A 122 -1.71 -10.62 -8.38
N CYS A 123 -1.05 -10.30 -7.26
CA CYS A 123 -0.90 -8.94 -6.79
C CYS A 123 0.55 -8.70 -6.34
N MET A 124 1.15 -7.61 -6.80
CA MET A 124 2.33 -7.03 -6.14
C MET A 124 1.84 -5.83 -5.34
N VAL A 125 2.15 -5.81 -4.05
CA VAL A 125 1.88 -4.67 -3.18
C VAL A 125 3.17 -3.94 -2.92
N VAL A 126 3.15 -2.63 -3.11
CA VAL A 126 4.18 -1.69 -2.64
C VAL A 126 3.58 -0.91 -1.49
N ALA A 127 4.27 -0.88 -0.35
CA ALA A 127 3.92 -0.05 0.79
C ALA A 127 4.99 0.99 1.04
N LEU A 128 4.54 2.20 1.37
CA LEU A 128 5.38 3.35 1.68
C LEU A 128 4.89 3.96 2.99
N HIS A 129 5.81 4.29 3.88
CA HIS A 129 5.52 4.95 5.15
C HIS A 129 6.25 6.29 5.21
N LYS A 130 5.56 7.32 5.66
CA LYS A 130 6.13 8.61 6.01
C LYS A 130 5.79 8.93 7.47
N GLU A 131 6.83 9.18 8.26
CA GLU A 131 6.69 9.54 9.65
C GLU A 131 5.76 10.75 9.81
N ASN A 132 4.85 10.64 10.77
CA ASN A 132 3.86 11.64 11.16
C ASN A 132 2.90 12.05 10.04
N TYR A 133 2.74 11.22 9.01
CA TYR A 133 1.94 11.58 7.85
C TYR A 133 0.96 10.49 7.43
N ALA A 134 1.43 9.40 6.80
CA ALA A 134 0.55 8.34 6.32
C ALA A 134 1.32 7.06 5.96
N ASP A 135 0.59 5.94 5.92
CA ASP A 135 0.95 4.78 5.12
C ASP A 135 0.24 4.84 3.76
N ALA A 136 0.94 4.49 2.70
CA ALA A 136 0.40 4.41 1.35
C ALA A 136 0.67 3.04 0.75
N TYR A 137 -0.31 2.48 0.06
CA TYR A 137 -0.23 1.19 -0.61
C TYR A 137 -0.58 1.33 -2.08
N ILE A 138 0.23 0.70 -2.93
CA ILE A 138 -0.02 0.57 -4.36
C ILE A 138 -0.12 -0.92 -4.68
N PHE A 139 -1.26 -1.34 -5.19
CA PHE A 139 -1.52 -2.73 -5.57
C PHE A 139 -1.56 -2.83 -7.08
N TYR A 140 -0.68 -3.62 -7.63
CA TYR A 140 -0.65 -3.96 -9.05
C TYR A 140 -1.28 -5.33 -9.20
N LEU A 141 -2.31 -5.47 -10.04
CA LEU A 141 -3.05 -6.72 -10.20
C LEU A 141 -3.02 -7.21 -11.64
N SER A 142 -2.82 -8.51 -11.82
CA SER A 142 -2.79 -9.18 -13.12
C SER A 142 -3.25 -10.64 -12.99
N ASP A 143 -3.70 -11.23 -14.10
CA ASP A 143 -3.99 -12.68 -14.17
C ASP A 143 -2.71 -13.49 -14.37
N THR A 144 -1.63 -12.82 -14.79
CA THR A 144 -0.37 -13.44 -15.24
C THR A 144 0.83 -12.73 -14.62
N LYS A 145 1.95 -13.43 -14.47
CA LYS A 145 3.21 -12.84 -13.97
C LYS A 145 4.03 -12.19 -15.09
N GLU A 146 3.72 -12.53 -16.34
CA GLU A 146 4.40 -12.01 -17.53
C GLU A 146 4.11 -10.52 -17.73
N GLY A 147 5.15 -9.74 -18.05
CA GLY A 147 5.03 -8.29 -18.29
C GLY A 147 4.73 -7.45 -17.05
N PHE A 148 4.70 -8.05 -15.86
CA PHE A 148 4.31 -7.38 -14.62
C PHE A 148 5.22 -6.19 -14.30
N ALA A 149 6.55 -6.37 -14.41
CA ALA A 149 7.52 -5.29 -14.17
C ALA A 149 7.39 -4.14 -15.19
N GLU A 150 7.21 -4.44 -16.47
CA GLU A 150 7.03 -3.44 -17.54
C GLU A 150 5.79 -2.58 -17.32
N LEU A 151 4.69 -3.21 -16.91
CA LEU A 151 3.42 -2.51 -16.65
C LEU A 151 3.46 -1.72 -15.34
N MET A 152 4.27 -2.14 -14.38
CA MET A 152 4.48 -1.39 -13.15
C MET A 152 5.22 -0.07 -13.39
N ASP A 153 6.24 -0.04 -14.24
CA ASP A 153 7.15 1.11 -14.39
C ASP A 153 6.42 2.46 -14.56
N ALA A 154 5.39 2.49 -15.41
CA ALA A 154 4.63 3.72 -15.65
C ALA A 154 3.82 4.19 -14.44
N ALA A 155 3.37 3.26 -13.60
CA ALA A 155 2.52 3.50 -12.44
C ALA A 155 3.29 3.55 -11.11
N PHE A 156 4.57 3.09 -11.10
CA PHE A 156 5.38 2.94 -9.90
C PHE A 156 5.58 4.27 -9.18
N TYR A 157 5.89 5.32 -9.94
CA TYR A 157 6.08 6.68 -9.42
C TYR A 157 4.79 7.52 -9.37
N SER A 158 3.62 6.91 -9.63
CA SER A 158 2.36 7.65 -9.64
C SER A 158 1.97 8.20 -8.27
N LEU A 159 2.45 7.62 -7.17
CA LEU A 159 2.14 8.07 -5.82
C LEU A 159 3.41 8.25 -5.01
N ARG A 160 3.62 9.45 -4.49
CA ARG A 160 4.75 9.77 -3.61
C ARG A 160 4.36 10.79 -2.54
N PHE A 161 5.14 10.86 -1.48
CA PHE A 161 5.00 11.93 -0.50
C PHE A 161 5.47 13.26 -1.08
N LYS A 162 4.94 14.37 -0.53
CA LYS A 162 5.37 15.73 -0.90
C LYS A 162 6.69 16.04 -0.23
#